data_AF-A0A813J8Q6-F1
#
_entry.id   AF-A0A813J8Q6-F1
#
_cell.length_a   1.000
_cell.length_b   1.000
_cell.length_c   1.000
_cell.angle_alpha   90.00
_cell.angle_beta   90.00
_cell.angle_gamma   90.00
#
_symmetry.space_group_name_H-M   'P 1'
#
loop_
_entity.id
_entity.type
_entity.pdbx_description
1 polymer ?
#
loop_
_entity_poly.entity_id
_entity_poly.type
_entity_poly.pdbx_seq_one_letter_code
_entity_poly.pdbx_strand_id
1 'polypeptide(L)'
;VTMHWLTHTPSRGIQEESPDFLGINRRAAQAKVANAKDLKQYRKETDTPRMGNLSARERPVGKHKPLIPSDVIPGFSYGRKVRPSTPIQEVISARFADKAERELSNFYAEMREAREANRGHVRKITTTAATRMQAEAVKKALTIEMNTTEPFKLSRFKNVSAKVTSYRDRPMTAGEDAVSEVFSERLMTPMA
;
A
#
# COMPACT_ATOMS: atom_id res chain seq x y z
N VAL A 1 27.24 -23.30 12.98
CA VAL A 1 25.84 -23.75 13.13
C VAL A 1 25.25 -23.92 11.74
N THR A 2 25.15 -25.15 11.22
CA THR A 2 24.58 -25.43 9.90
C THR A 2 23.09 -25.72 10.06
N MET A 3 22.25 -24.77 9.63
CA MET A 3 20.80 -24.95 9.60
C MET A 3 20.41 -25.92 8.48
N HIS A 4 19.89 -27.09 8.85
CA HIS A 4 19.28 -28.03 7.91
C HIS A 4 17.77 -27.82 7.97
N TRP A 5 17.18 -27.44 6.83
CA TRP A 5 15.73 -27.34 6.71
C TRP A 5 15.13 -28.75 6.77
N LEU A 6 14.35 -29.05 7.81
CA LEU A 6 13.56 -30.28 7.84
C LEU A 6 12.44 -30.16 6.81
N THR A 7 12.50 -31.00 5.79
CA THR A 7 11.43 -31.14 4.80
C THR A 7 10.23 -31.82 5.45
N HIS A 8 9.03 -31.26 5.25
CA HIS A 8 7.78 -31.80 5.76
C HIS A 8 7.56 -33.25 5.28
N THR A 9 7.46 -34.18 6.22
CA THR A 9 7.01 -35.54 5.95
C THR A 9 5.50 -35.51 5.74
N PRO A 10 4.99 -35.84 4.52
CA PRO A 10 3.55 -35.84 4.29
C PRO A 10 2.86 -36.83 5.23
N SER A 11 1.68 -36.46 5.72
CA SER A 11 0.86 -37.36 6.52
C SER A 11 0.56 -38.64 5.73
N ARG A 12 0.45 -39.76 6.45
CA ARG A 12 0.06 -41.04 5.86
C ARG A 12 -1.31 -40.85 5.18
N GLY A 13 -1.44 -41.38 3.96
CA GLY A 13 -2.68 -41.32 3.20
C GLY A 13 -3.84 -41.96 3.95
N ILE A 14 -5.05 -41.63 3.53
CA ILE A 14 -6.28 -42.26 4.02
C ILE A 14 -6.17 -43.77 3.75
N GLN A 15 -6.30 -44.59 4.79
CA GLN A 15 -6.25 -46.04 4.63
C GLN A 15 -7.56 -46.56 4.05
N GLU A 16 -7.48 -47.52 3.12
CA GLU A 16 -8.64 -48.10 2.43
C GLU A 16 -9.58 -48.82 3.41
N GLU A 17 -9.05 -49.36 4.50
CA GLU A 17 -9.82 -50.01 5.57
C GLU A 17 -10.43 -49.03 6.59
N SER A 18 -10.23 -47.72 6.45
CA SER A 18 -10.78 -46.74 7.39
C SER A 18 -12.27 -46.45 7.11
N PRO A 19 -13.15 -46.38 8.13
CA PRO A 19 -14.57 -46.10 7.95
C PRO A 19 -14.83 -44.71 7.34
N ASP A 20 -15.74 -44.61 6.37
CA ASP A 20 -16.13 -43.31 5.80
C ASP A 20 -17.22 -42.63 6.63
N PHE A 21 -16.81 -41.92 7.67
CA PHE A 21 -17.75 -41.22 8.57
C PHE A 21 -18.63 -40.19 7.84
N LEU A 22 -18.14 -39.58 6.75
CA LEU A 22 -18.90 -38.59 5.97
C LEU A 22 -20.05 -39.25 5.20
N GLY A 23 -19.78 -40.34 4.49
CA GLY A 23 -20.79 -41.13 3.80
C GLY A 23 -21.81 -41.72 4.77
N ILE A 24 -21.34 -42.28 5.90
CA ILE A 24 -22.22 -42.86 6.93
C ILE A 24 -23.13 -41.78 7.53
N ASN A 25 -22.60 -40.61 7.89
CA ASN A 25 -23.42 -39.52 8.45
C ASN A 25 -24.41 -38.97 7.41
N ARG A 26 -24.03 -38.91 6.12
CA ARG A 26 -24.94 -38.49 5.05
C ARG A 26 -26.10 -39.47 4.88
N ARG A 27 -25.84 -40.79 4.91
CA ARG A 27 -26.88 -41.82 4.86
C ARG A 27 -27.75 -41.82 6.12
N ALA A 28 -27.16 -41.62 7.30
CA ALA A 28 -27.89 -41.49 8.56
C ALA A 28 -28.88 -40.31 8.53
N ALA A 29 -28.45 -39.17 7.96
CA ALA A 29 -29.32 -38.02 7.76
C ALA A 29 -30.47 -38.31 6.78
N GLN A 30 -30.20 -39.03 5.68
CA GLN A 30 -31.23 -39.48 4.73
C GLN A 30 -32.22 -40.46 5.38
N ALA A 31 -31.74 -41.35 6.25
CA ALA A 31 -32.54 -42.26 7.05
C ALA A 31 -33.23 -41.60 8.26
N LYS A 32 -33.12 -40.27 8.40
CA LYS A 32 -33.72 -39.46 9.48
C LYS A 32 -33.30 -39.90 10.89
N VAL A 33 -32.08 -40.40 11.04
CA VAL A 33 -31.51 -40.72 12.35
C VAL A 33 -31.10 -39.43 13.05
N ALA A 34 -31.96 -38.91 13.91
CA ALA A 34 -31.75 -37.63 14.60
C ALA A 34 -31.05 -37.78 15.97
N ASN A 35 -31.14 -38.96 16.59
CA ASN A 35 -30.64 -39.19 17.94
C ASN A 35 -29.21 -39.79 17.92
N ALA A 36 -28.37 -39.38 18.88
CA ALA A 36 -26.98 -39.81 18.95
C ALA A 36 -26.83 -41.31 19.27
N LYS A 37 -27.74 -41.89 20.07
CA LYS A 37 -27.77 -43.33 20.37
C LYS A 37 -28.06 -44.16 19.13
N ASP A 38 -29.06 -43.72 18.36
CA ASP A 38 -29.50 -44.37 17.14
C ASP A 38 -28.43 -44.24 16.04
N LEU A 39 -27.73 -43.10 16.00
CA LEU A 39 -26.60 -42.90 15.08
C LEU A 39 -25.41 -43.82 15.39
N LYS A 40 -25.18 -44.14 16.67
CA LYS A 40 -24.17 -45.13 17.09
C LYS A 40 -24.56 -46.55 16.65
N GLN A 41 -25.84 -46.91 16.77
CA GLN A 41 -26.35 -48.21 16.28
C GLN A 41 -26.27 -48.27 14.75
N TYR A 42 -26.70 -47.21 14.07
CA TYR A 42 -26.63 -47.07 12.62
C TYR A 42 -25.20 -47.23 12.07
N ARG A 43 -24.20 -46.65 12.76
CA ARG A 43 -22.77 -46.83 12.41
C ARG A 43 -22.29 -48.27 12.55
N LYS A 44 -22.81 -49.01 13.55
CA LYS A 44 -22.43 -50.41 13.81
C LYS A 44 -23.05 -51.36 12.78
N GLU A 45 -24.26 -51.06 12.33
CA GLU A 45 -25.01 -51.87 11.37
C GLU A 45 -24.62 -51.58 9.92
N THR A 46 -24.28 -50.32 9.63
CA THR A 46 -23.94 -49.83 8.29
C THR A 46 -22.43 -49.58 8.17
N ASP A 47 -21.62 -50.46 8.76
CA ASP A 47 -20.16 -50.36 8.67
C ASP A 47 -19.73 -50.78 7.26
N THR A 48 -19.89 -49.87 6.31
CA THR A 48 -19.38 -50.05 4.96
C THR A 48 -17.95 -49.55 4.93
N PRO A 49 -16.96 -50.37 4.54
CA PRO A 49 -15.62 -49.86 4.25
C PRO A 49 -15.75 -48.74 3.22
N ARG A 50 -14.83 -47.77 3.27
CA ARG A 50 -14.84 -46.62 2.37
C ARG A 50 -14.72 -47.11 0.92
N MET A 51 -15.86 -47.35 0.28
CA MET A 51 -15.96 -47.75 -1.12
C MET A 51 -15.33 -46.67 -1.98
N GLY A 52 -14.09 -46.90 -2.38
CA GLY A 52 -13.50 -46.45 -3.64
C GLY A 52 -13.50 -44.95 -3.94
N ASN A 53 -13.78 -44.07 -2.98
CA ASN A 53 -13.48 -42.65 -3.15
C ASN A 53 -12.06 -42.42 -2.69
N LEU A 54 -11.19 -42.86 -3.58
CA LEU A 54 -9.85 -42.39 -3.80
C LEU A 54 -9.72 -40.96 -3.25
N SER A 55 -8.79 -40.76 -2.32
CA SER A 55 -8.37 -39.44 -1.90
C SER A 55 -8.25 -38.53 -3.13
N ALA A 56 -8.44 -37.21 -3.01
CA ALA A 56 -8.13 -36.27 -4.11
C ALA A 56 -6.68 -36.46 -4.68
N ARG A 57 -5.83 -37.18 -3.95
CA ARG A 57 -4.50 -37.66 -4.32
C ARG A 57 -4.49 -38.87 -5.28
N GLU A 58 -5.46 -39.75 -5.20
CA GLU A 58 -5.64 -40.89 -6.10
C GLU A 58 -6.64 -40.48 -7.19
N ARG A 59 -6.21 -39.61 -8.11
CA ARG A 59 -6.89 -39.58 -9.40
C ARG A 59 -6.74 -40.96 -10.03
N PRO A 60 -7.77 -41.50 -10.70
CA PRO A 60 -7.73 -42.85 -11.24
C PRO A 60 -6.45 -43.06 -12.03
N VAL A 61 -5.67 -44.07 -11.63
CA VAL A 61 -4.52 -44.59 -12.36
C VAL A 61 -5.05 -45.04 -13.72
N GLY A 62 -5.06 -44.15 -14.70
CA GLY A 62 -5.67 -44.38 -16.01
C GLY A 62 -6.35 -43.16 -16.65
N LYS A 63 -6.75 -42.14 -15.88
CA LYS A 63 -7.09 -40.84 -16.49
C LYS A 63 -5.83 -40.00 -16.45
N HIS A 64 -5.21 -39.83 -17.62
CA HIS A 64 -4.05 -38.98 -17.82
C HIS A 64 -4.19 -37.71 -16.98
N LYS A 65 -3.14 -37.40 -16.18
CA LYS A 65 -3.07 -36.11 -15.49
C LYS A 65 -3.37 -35.04 -16.54
N PRO A 66 -4.28 -34.09 -16.29
CA PRO A 66 -4.52 -33.02 -17.25
C PRO A 66 -3.17 -32.37 -17.52
N LEU A 67 -2.75 -32.35 -18.78
CA LEU A 67 -1.48 -31.74 -19.18
C LEU A 67 -1.50 -30.29 -18.69
N ILE A 68 -0.64 -29.99 -17.72
CA ILE A 68 -0.46 -28.63 -17.27
C ILE A 68 0.63 -27.97 -18.13
N PRO A 69 0.54 -26.67 -18.42
CA PRO A 69 1.49 -26.01 -19.32
C PRO A 69 2.96 -26.15 -18.90
N SER A 70 3.23 -26.28 -17.59
CA SER A 70 4.58 -26.55 -17.07
C SER A 70 5.19 -27.89 -17.49
N ASP A 71 4.36 -28.86 -17.87
CA ASP A 71 4.83 -30.20 -18.24
C ASP A 71 5.25 -30.26 -19.73
N VAL A 72 4.73 -29.34 -20.55
CA VAL A 72 4.95 -29.30 -22.01
C VAL A 72 6.00 -28.26 -22.39
N ILE A 73 6.07 -27.14 -21.66
CA ILE A 73 6.91 -25.99 -22.00
C ILE A 73 8.02 -25.86 -20.95
N PRO A 74 9.27 -26.23 -21.28
CA PRO A 74 10.42 -25.98 -20.40
C PRO A 74 10.54 -24.49 -20.10
N GLY A 75 10.52 -24.12 -18.82
CA GLY A 75 10.60 -22.72 -18.37
C GLY A 75 9.27 -22.01 -18.18
N PHE A 76 8.13 -22.69 -18.35
CA PHE A 76 6.83 -22.12 -17.98
C PHE A 76 6.75 -21.91 -16.46
N SER A 77 6.53 -20.67 -16.05
CA SER A 77 6.36 -20.26 -14.66
C SER A 77 4.91 -19.87 -14.41
N TYR A 78 4.34 -20.34 -13.30
CA TYR A 78 3.03 -19.90 -12.86
C TYR A 78 3.14 -18.51 -12.21
N GLY A 79 2.28 -17.59 -12.65
CA GLY A 79 2.28 -16.21 -12.20
C GLY A 79 2.96 -15.27 -13.19
N ARG A 80 2.39 -14.07 -13.35
CA ARG A 80 2.95 -13.02 -14.21
C ARG A 80 3.96 -12.23 -13.38
N LYS A 81 5.20 -12.07 -13.86
CA LYS A 81 6.12 -11.05 -13.31
C LYS A 81 5.48 -9.67 -13.60
N VAL A 82 4.80 -9.11 -12.61
CA VAL A 82 4.05 -7.84 -12.77
C VAL A 82 4.96 -6.63 -12.78
N ARG A 83 6.18 -6.76 -12.24
CA ARG A 83 7.15 -5.67 -12.21
C ARG A 83 8.33 -5.98 -13.12
N PRO A 84 8.61 -5.14 -14.14
CA PRO A 84 9.92 -5.16 -14.75
C PRO A 84 10.95 -4.86 -13.66
N SER A 85 12.14 -5.46 -13.77
CA SER A 85 13.26 -5.06 -12.92
C SER A 85 13.50 -3.55 -13.10
N THR A 86 13.85 -2.85 -12.02
CA THR A 86 14.29 -1.46 -12.11
C THR A 86 15.40 -1.36 -13.16
N PRO A 87 15.31 -0.46 -14.16
CA PRO A 87 16.32 -0.34 -15.19
C PRO A 87 17.61 0.21 -14.58
N ILE A 88 18.50 -0.69 -14.16
CA ILE A 88 19.67 -0.36 -13.34
C ILE A 88 20.62 0.61 -14.05
N GLN A 89 20.75 0.48 -15.38
CA GLN A 89 21.57 1.38 -16.20
C GLN A 89 21.07 2.83 -16.11
N GLU A 90 19.75 3.05 -16.16
CA GLU A 90 19.16 4.39 -16.08
C GLU A 90 19.28 5.00 -14.68
N VAL A 91 19.25 4.15 -13.65
CA VAL A 91 19.45 4.58 -12.26
C VAL A 91 20.90 4.98 -12.01
N ILE A 92 21.86 4.15 -12.46
CA ILE A 92 23.30 4.44 -12.32
C ILE A 92 23.67 5.71 -13.12
N SER A 93 23.13 5.86 -14.33
CA SER A 93 23.38 7.03 -15.17
C SER A 93 22.58 8.27 -14.75
N ALA A 94 21.90 8.25 -13.60
CA ALA A 94 21.07 9.34 -13.09
C ALA A 94 20.02 9.88 -14.10
N ARG A 95 19.56 9.08 -15.06
CA ARG A 95 18.72 9.53 -16.19
C ARG A 95 17.41 10.16 -15.72
N PHE A 96 16.86 9.67 -14.61
CA PHE A 96 15.61 10.18 -14.03
C PHE A 96 15.79 11.57 -13.42
N ALA A 97 16.95 11.85 -12.81
CA ALA A 97 17.27 13.16 -12.27
C ALA A 97 17.42 14.17 -13.42
N ASP A 98 18.23 13.84 -14.43
CA ASP A 98 18.39 14.66 -15.64
C ASP A 98 17.06 14.98 -16.32
N LYS A 99 16.18 13.97 -16.42
CA LYS A 99 14.86 14.14 -17.02
C LYS A 99 14.02 15.14 -16.22
N ALA A 100 13.97 14.99 -14.89
CA ALA A 100 13.21 15.87 -14.02
C ALA A 100 13.73 17.32 -14.07
N GLU A 101 15.05 17.50 -14.09
CA GLU A 101 15.68 18.83 -14.23
C GLU A 101 15.32 19.48 -15.56
N ARG A 102 15.37 18.73 -16.67
CA ARG A 102 14.98 19.23 -18.00
C ARG A 102 13.49 19.60 -18.05
N GLU A 103 12.62 18.75 -17.52
CA GLU A 103 11.18 19.03 -17.45
C GLU A 103 10.89 20.30 -16.65
N LEU A 104 11.56 20.47 -15.51
CA LEU A 104 11.43 21.66 -14.68
C LEU A 104 11.94 22.92 -15.38
N SER A 105 13.09 22.82 -16.05
CA SER A 105 13.67 23.91 -16.83
C SER A 105 12.73 24.36 -17.96
N ASN A 106 12.19 23.40 -18.72
CA ASN A 106 11.23 23.66 -19.79
C ASN A 106 9.97 24.34 -19.26
N PHE A 107 9.40 23.84 -18.15
CA PHE A 107 8.23 24.44 -17.53
C PHE A 107 8.44 25.92 -17.17
N TYR A 108 9.58 26.25 -16.56
CA TYR A 108 9.87 27.64 -16.22
C TYR A 108 10.18 28.51 -17.45
N ALA A 109 10.79 27.94 -18.49
CA ALA A 109 11.04 28.63 -19.74
C ALA A 109 9.71 28.99 -20.44
N GLU A 110 8.80 28.02 -20.58
CA GLU A 110 7.46 28.24 -21.13
C GLU A 110 6.67 29.27 -20.31
N MET A 111 6.71 29.18 -18.99
CA MET A 111 6.04 30.14 -18.12
C MET A 111 6.62 31.56 -18.27
N ARG A 112 7.94 31.69 -18.45
CA ARG A 112 8.59 32.98 -18.70
C ARG A 112 8.18 33.55 -20.04
N GLU A 113 8.21 32.74 -21.09
CA GLU A 113 7.80 33.14 -22.43
C GLU A 113 6.33 33.58 -22.45
N ALA A 114 5.44 32.82 -21.80
CA ALA A 114 4.03 33.18 -21.66
C ALA A 114 3.85 34.49 -20.90
N ARG A 115 4.65 34.76 -19.87
CA ARG A 115 4.63 36.05 -19.16
C ARG A 115 5.14 37.19 -20.05
N GLU A 116 6.21 36.97 -20.81
CA GLU A 116 6.79 37.97 -21.70
C GLU A 116 5.87 38.30 -22.89
N ALA A 117 5.26 37.30 -23.52
CA ALA A 117 4.24 37.50 -24.55
C ALA A 117 3.04 38.32 -24.03
N ASN A 118 2.68 38.10 -22.76
CA ASN A 118 1.59 38.81 -22.12
C ASN A 118 2.00 40.16 -21.51
N ARG A 119 3.30 40.49 -21.35
CA ARG A 119 3.76 41.76 -20.76
C ARG A 119 3.21 42.98 -21.48
N GLY A 120 3.11 42.94 -22.81
CA GLY A 120 2.49 44.00 -23.61
C GLY A 120 0.96 44.03 -23.57
N HIS A 121 0.33 42.93 -23.15
CA HIS A 121 -1.13 42.75 -23.09
C HIS A 121 -1.71 42.95 -21.68
N VAL A 122 -0.88 43.22 -20.66
CA VAL A 122 -1.36 43.51 -19.30
C VAL A 122 -2.03 44.89 -19.29
N ARG A 123 -3.31 44.92 -19.64
CA ARG A 123 -4.16 46.08 -19.42
C ARG A 123 -4.34 46.28 -17.92
N LYS A 124 -4.33 47.53 -17.46
CA LYS A 124 -4.72 47.89 -16.09
C LYS A 124 -6.15 47.41 -15.87
N ILE A 125 -6.31 46.28 -15.19
CA ILE A 125 -7.64 45.79 -14.78
C ILE A 125 -8.13 46.79 -13.74
N THR A 126 -9.09 47.62 -14.13
CA THR A 126 -9.77 48.50 -13.18
C THR A 126 -10.51 47.63 -12.18
N THR A 127 -10.02 47.57 -10.96
CA THR A 127 -10.69 46.83 -9.89
C THR A 127 -12.02 47.51 -9.60
N THR A 128 -13.12 46.93 -10.09
CA THR A 128 -14.47 47.34 -9.72
C THR A 128 -14.77 46.87 -8.29
N ALA A 129 -15.74 47.51 -7.63
CA ALA A 129 -16.15 47.13 -6.27
C ALA A 129 -16.48 45.63 -6.17
N ALA A 130 -17.13 45.06 -7.19
CA ALA A 130 -17.42 43.63 -7.27
C ALA A 130 -16.16 42.74 -7.28
N THR A 131 -15.14 43.08 -8.09
CA THR A 131 -13.87 42.31 -8.10
C THR A 131 -13.10 42.41 -6.80
N ARG A 132 -13.12 43.56 -6.11
CA ARG A 132 -12.53 43.69 -4.77
C ARG A 132 -13.26 42.82 -3.75
N MET A 133 -14.59 42.84 -3.76
CA MET A 133 -15.40 42.01 -2.87
C MET A 133 -15.17 40.52 -3.11
N GLN A 134 -15.02 40.08 -4.36
CA GLN A 134 -14.69 38.68 -4.67
C GLN A 134 -13.27 38.32 -4.21
N ALA A 135 -12.27 39.19 -4.43
CA ALA A 135 -10.91 38.96 -3.93
C ALA A 135 -10.86 38.90 -2.41
N GLU A 136 -11.63 39.75 -1.72
CA GLU A 136 -11.78 39.71 -0.26
C GLU A 136 -12.54 38.47 0.21
N ALA A 137 -13.57 38.02 -0.50
CA ALA A 137 -14.29 36.80 -0.18
C ALA A 137 -13.41 35.55 -0.35
N VAL A 138 -12.59 35.49 -1.39
CA VAL A 138 -11.60 34.42 -1.59
C VAL A 138 -10.52 34.46 -0.51
N LYS A 139 -10.00 35.66 -0.17
CA LYS A 139 -9.06 35.81 0.95
C LYS A 139 -9.69 35.36 2.27
N LYS A 140 -10.93 35.77 2.55
CA LYS A 140 -11.67 35.34 3.73
C LYS A 140 -11.92 33.84 3.73
N ALA A 141 -12.27 33.24 2.61
CA ALA A 141 -12.44 31.79 2.49
C ALA A 141 -11.13 31.03 2.78
N LEU A 142 -10.01 31.47 2.21
CA LEU A 142 -8.68 30.93 2.50
C LEU A 142 -8.30 31.12 3.99
N THR A 143 -8.56 32.29 4.56
CA THR A 143 -8.33 32.54 5.99
C THR A 143 -9.24 31.69 6.89
N ILE A 144 -10.48 31.43 6.48
CA ILE A 144 -11.40 30.54 7.18
C ILE A 144 -10.87 29.11 7.13
N GLU A 145 -10.44 28.60 5.98
CA GLU A 145 -9.84 27.26 5.86
C GLU A 145 -8.59 27.10 6.76
N MET A 146 -7.74 28.14 6.85
CA MET A 146 -6.58 28.13 7.75
C MET A 146 -6.98 28.20 9.24
N ASN A 147 -8.07 28.89 9.58
CA ASN A 147 -8.55 29.03 10.97
C ASN A 147 -9.48 27.90 11.43
N THR A 148 -10.05 27.10 10.52
CA THR A 148 -10.95 25.98 10.89
C THR A 148 -10.21 24.72 11.36
N THR A 149 -8.89 24.67 11.22
CA THR A 149 -8.10 23.55 11.74
C THR A 149 -7.58 23.89 13.14
N GLU A 150 -8.48 24.22 14.07
CA GLU A 150 -8.11 24.14 15.49
C GLU A 150 -7.86 22.66 15.78
N PRO A 151 -6.63 22.24 16.10
CA PRO A 151 -6.32 20.83 16.32
C PRO A 151 -7.17 20.33 17.48
N PHE A 152 -7.85 19.19 17.30
CA PHE A 152 -8.68 18.58 18.32
C PHE A 152 -7.92 18.47 19.65
N LYS A 153 -8.28 19.31 20.62
CA LYS A 153 -7.69 19.34 21.96
C LYS A 153 -8.74 18.90 22.96
N LEU A 154 -8.40 17.88 23.76
CA LEU A 154 -9.29 17.41 24.83
C LEU A 154 -9.58 18.57 25.81
N SER A 155 -10.79 18.62 26.35
CA SER A 155 -11.25 19.70 27.25
C SER A 155 -10.26 20.02 28.36
N ARG A 156 -9.72 18.99 29.03
CA ARG A 156 -8.71 19.12 30.10
C ARG A 156 -7.39 19.75 29.68
N PHE A 157 -7.09 19.79 28.39
CA PHE A 157 -5.84 20.34 27.87
C PHE A 157 -6.04 21.69 27.17
N LYS A 158 -7.27 22.18 26.96
CA LYS A 158 -7.52 23.45 26.26
C LYS A 158 -6.70 24.61 26.83
N ASN A 159 -6.67 24.74 28.16
CA ASN A 159 -5.98 25.83 28.87
C ASN A 159 -4.50 25.56 29.21
N VAL A 160 -3.92 24.44 28.77
CA VAL A 160 -2.50 24.14 29.02
C VAL A 160 -1.66 24.69 27.87
N SER A 161 -0.76 25.64 28.19
CA SER A 161 0.21 26.20 27.24
C SER A 161 1.35 25.22 26.96
N ALA A 162 1.91 25.28 25.75
CA ALA A 162 3.07 24.47 25.39
C ALA A 162 4.29 24.94 26.18
N LYS A 163 4.99 24.03 26.86
CA LYS A 163 6.26 24.32 27.54
C LYS A 163 7.46 24.38 26.58
N VAL A 164 7.25 23.95 25.34
CA VAL A 164 8.28 23.91 24.29
C VAL A 164 7.93 24.97 23.26
N THR A 165 8.85 25.91 23.05
CA THR A 165 8.74 26.95 22.03
C THR A 165 9.04 26.35 20.65
N SER A 166 7.99 26.05 19.88
CA SER A 166 8.17 25.83 18.44
C SER A 166 8.32 27.18 17.74
N TYR A 167 9.45 27.44 17.11
CA TYR A 167 9.71 28.65 16.30
C TYR A 167 8.83 28.78 15.04
N ARG A 168 7.71 28.05 14.97
CA ARG A 168 6.79 28.03 13.82
C ARG A 168 5.86 29.25 13.76
N ASP A 169 5.56 29.86 14.90
CA ASP A 169 4.57 30.94 14.99
C ASP A 169 5.21 32.34 15.11
N ARG A 170 6.51 32.49 14.85
CA ARG A 170 7.07 33.84 14.71
C ARG A 170 6.56 34.43 13.39
N PRO A 171 5.76 35.51 13.41
CA PRO A 171 5.58 36.28 12.20
C PRO A 171 6.96 36.80 11.80
N MET A 172 7.42 36.44 10.59
CA MET A 172 8.53 37.16 9.98
C MET A 172 8.05 38.60 9.80
N THR A 173 8.43 39.46 10.75
CA THR A 173 8.33 40.90 10.58
C THR A 173 9.18 41.24 9.38
N ALA A 174 8.56 41.79 8.34
CA ALA A 174 9.26 42.36 7.21
C ALA A 174 10.15 43.50 7.72
N GLY A 175 11.45 43.23 7.84
CA GLY A 175 12.46 44.18 8.29
C GLY A 175 13.29 43.66 9.45
N GLU A 176 14.12 42.64 9.21
CA GLU A 176 15.34 42.37 9.98
C GLU A 176 16.20 41.37 9.19
N ASP A 177 16.88 41.89 8.17
CA ASP A 177 18.07 41.28 7.60
C ASP A 177 19.18 41.33 8.65
N ALA A 178 19.24 40.35 9.57
CA ALA A 178 20.35 40.25 10.52
C ALA A 178 20.47 38.86 11.20
N VAL A 179 20.41 37.75 10.46
CA VAL A 179 21.00 36.49 10.97
C VAL A 179 21.57 35.64 9.83
N SER A 180 22.57 36.16 9.12
CA SER A 180 23.54 35.34 8.37
C SER A 180 24.91 35.29 9.06
N GLU A 181 25.02 35.72 10.32
CA GLU A 181 26.30 35.95 11.00
C GLU A 181 26.52 35.07 12.25
N VAL A 182 25.93 33.87 12.32
CA VAL A 182 26.18 32.93 13.44
C VAL A 182 26.68 31.55 12.97
N PHE A 183 26.80 31.32 11.66
CA PHE A 183 27.26 30.04 11.12
C PHE A 183 28.63 30.09 10.41
N SER A 184 29.28 31.26 10.34
CA SER A 184 30.61 31.40 9.70
C SER A 184 31.78 31.49 10.68
N GLU A 185 31.57 31.66 11.99
CA GLU A 185 32.68 31.83 12.96
C GLU A 185 33.25 30.52 13.53
N ARG A 186 32.73 29.33 13.14
CA ARG A 186 33.19 28.05 13.70
C ARG A 186 34.12 27.23 12.79
N LEU A 187 34.70 27.82 11.74
CA LEU A 187 35.63 27.12 10.84
C LEU A 187 36.92 27.89 10.51
N MET A 188 37.39 28.79 11.37
CA MET A 188 38.75 29.33 11.26
C MET A 188 39.45 29.39 12.62
N THR A 189 39.94 28.24 13.08
CA THR A 189 41.12 28.18 13.95
C THR A 189 42.31 27.73 13.11
N PRO A 190 43.32 28.59 12.88
CA PRO A 190 44.59 28.14 12.34
C PRO A 190 45.37 27.39 13.44
N MET A 191 45.73 26.13 13.15
CA MET A 191 46.78 25.43 13.89
C MET A 191 48.11 26.14 13.60
N ALA A 192 48.75 26.63 14.67
CA ALA A 192 50.17 26.91 14.69
C ALA A 192 50.94 25.59 14.90
#